data_AF-A0A239BY93-F1
#
_entry.id   AF-A0A239BY93-F1
#
_cell.length_a   1.000
_cell.length_b   1.000
_cell.length_c   1.000
_cell.angle_alpha   90.00
_cell.angle_beta   90.00
_cell.angle_gamma   90.00
#
_symmetry.space_group_name_H-M   'P 1'
#
loop_
_entity.id
_entity.type
_entity.pdbx_description
1 polymer ?
#
loop_
_entity_poly.entity_id
_entity_poly.type
_entity_poly.pdbx_seq_one_letter_code
_entity_poly.pdbx_strand_id
1 'polypeptide(L)'
;MVFDTASPVTRLAPALLRRIVGHGAFQGEPVGILTFHNGMQVRIPLVSDPALASPYEVSLGLDLLRHMRLVLDFTTGNWEFHIPSGR
;
A
#
# COMPACT_ATOMS: atom_id res chain seq x y z
N MET A 1 0.84 8.46 5.05
CA MET A 1 0.11 7.31 4.48
C MET A 1 -1.28 7.38 5.04
N VAL A 2 -2.29 7.22 4.20
CA VAL A 2 -3.71 7.23 4.60
C VAL A 2 -4.29 5.83 4.43
N PHE A 3 -5.12 5.42 5.38
CA PHE A 3 -5.95 4.22 5.29
C PHE A 3 -7.32 4.65 4.81
N ASP A 4 -7.63 4.33 3.55
CA ASP A 4 -8.82 4.81 2.87
C ASP A 4 -9.75 3.64 2.60
N THR A 5 -10.65 3.38 3.54
CA THR A 5 -11.69 2.36 3.38
C THR A 5 -12.76 2.74 2.35
N ALA A 6 -12.81 4.00 1.91
CA ALA A 6 -13.75 4.46 0.89
C ALA A 6 -13.22 4.20 -0.53
N SER A 7 -11.90 4.08 -0.69
CA SER A 7 -11.28 3.74 -1.96
C SER A 7 -11.22 2.23 -2.18
N PRO A 8 -11.69 1.72 -3.33
CA PRO A 8 -11.63 0.30 -3.64
C PRO A 8 -10.20 -0.20 -3.92
N VAL A 9 -9.29 0.71 -4.25
CA VAL A 9 -7.94 0.42 -4.76
C VAL A 9 -6.88 1.23 -4.02
N THR A 10 -5.70 0.62 -3.84
CA THR A 10 -4.53 1.28 -3.27
C THR A 10 -3.89 2.20 -4.30
N ARG A 11 -3.56 3.42 -3.87
CA ARG A 11 -2.96 4.45 -4.70
C ARG A 11 -1.60 4.85 -4.15
N LEU A 12 -0.61 4.96 -5.04
CA LEU A 12 0.74 5.38 -4.69
C LEU A 12 0.96 6.84 -5.05
N ALA A 13 1.81 7.51 -4.28
CA ALA A 13 2.25 8.87 -4.59
C ALA A 13 3.10 8.89 -5.89
N PRO A 14 3.09 9.97 -6.67
CA PRO A 14 3.71 9.99 -8.00
C PRO A 14 5.24 9.93 -7.91
N ALA A 15 5.82 10.37 -6.78
CA ALA A 15 7.25 10.23 -6.51
C ALA A 15 7.68 8.76 -6.31
N LEU A 16 6.83 7.93 -5.69
CA LEU A 16 7.09 6.50 -5.53
C LEU A 16 6.90 5.77 -6.86
N LEU A 17 5.84 6.09 -7.60
CA LEU A 17 5.63 5.57 -8.95
C LEU A 17 6.81 5.88 -9.87
N ARG A 18 7.33 7.11 -9.85
CA ARG A 18 8.53 7.49 -10.62
C ARG A 18 9.78 6.70 -10.21
N ARG A 19 9.97 6.39 -8.93
CA ARG A 19 11.07 5.53 -8.46
C ARG A 19 10.93 4.08 -8.93
N ILE A 20 9.71 3.55 -8.92
CA ILE A 20 9.41 2.18 -9.36
C ILE A 20 9.57 2.07 -10.89
N VAL A 21 8.93 2.97 -11.64
CA VAL A 21 8.93 2.96 -13.12
C VAL A 21 10.30 3.37 -13.68
N GLY A 22 10.97 4.34 -13.06
CA GLY A 22 12.27 4.85 -13.52
C GLY A 22 13.42 3.86 -13.38
N HIS A 23 13.27 2.80 -12.58
CA HIS A 23 14.36 1.85 -12.35
C HIS A 23 14.44 0.69 -13.35
N GLY A 24 13.48 0.51 -14.27
CA GLY A 24 13.47 -0.62 -15.21
C GLY A 24 13.36 -2.02 -14.58
N ALA A 25 13.64 -2.14 -13.28
CA ALA A 25 13.67 -3.36 -12.48
C ALA A 25 12.29 -4.02 -12.29
N PHE A 26 11.22 -3.32 -12.62
CA PHE A 26 9.85 -3.81 -12.55
C PHE A 26 9.21 -4.00 -13.93
N GLN A 27 9.98 -3.86 -15.02
CA GLN A 27 9.50 -4.20 -16.36
C GLN A 27 9.21 -5.69 -16.43
N GLY A 28 7.93 -6.06 -16.38
CA GLY A 28 7.46 -7.45 -16.42
C GLY A 28 6.95 -8.00 -15.09
N GLU A 29 7.17 -7.30 -13.97
CA GLU A 29 6.65 -7.71 -12.66
C GLU A 29 5.32 -6.98 -12.35
N PRO A 30 4.19 -7.70 -12.27
CA PRO A 30 2.89 -7.08 -12.01
C PRO A 30 2.72 -6.69 -10.54
N VAL A 31 3.68 -7.02 -9.66
CA VAL A 31 3.56 -6.91 -8.20
C VAL A 31 4.85 -6.36 -7.58
N GLY A 32 4.70 -5.47 -6.61
CA GLY A 32 5.75 -4.90 -5.77
C GLY A 32 5.51 -5.25 -4.30
N ILE A 33 6.51 -5.03 -3.45
CA ILE A 33 6.41 -5.30 -2.02
C ILE A 33 6.58 -3.99 -1.25
N LEU A 34 5.58 -3.65 -0.44
CA LEU A 34 5.67 -2.60 0.58
C LEU A 34 6.15 -3.22 1.88
N THR A 35 7.31 -2.79 2.36
CA THR A 35 7.85 -3.19 3.68
C THR A 35 7.61 -2.07 4.69
N PHE A 36 6.97 -2.41 5.80
CA PHE A 36 6.69 -1.51 6.91
C PHE A 36 7.82 -1.55 7.94
N HIS A 37 7.91 -0.54 8.79
CA HIS A 37 8.99 -0.39 9.79
C HIS A 37 9.05 -1.56 10.80
N ASN A 38 7.92 -2.24 11.02
CA ASN A 38 7.82 -3.42 11.88
C ASN A 38 8.20 -4.73 11.16
N GLY A 39 8.75 -4.65 9.95
CA GLY A 39 9.15 -5.81 9.13
C GLY A 39 7.99 -6.47 8.37
N MET A 40 6.76 -5.98 8.52
CA MET A 40 5.60 -6.48 7.78
C MET A 40 5.77 -6.19 6.29
N GLN A 41 5.37 -7.14 5.43
CA GLN A 41 5.47 -7.00 3.98
C GLN A 41 4.11 -7.23 3.31
N VAL A 42 3.75 -6.36 2.38
CA VAL A 42 2.49 -6.42 1.64
C VAL A 42 2.77 -6.40 0.14
N ARG A 43 2.22 -7.37 -0.58
CA ARG A 43 2.24 -7.39 -2.03
C ARG A 43 1.23 -6.39 -2.58
N ILE A 44 1.69 -5.50 -3.45
CA ILE A 44 0.86 -4.49 -4.11
C ILE A 44 0.94 -4.65 -5.62
N PRO A 45 -0.17 -4.56 -6.36
CA PRO A 45 -0.09 -4.59 -7.82
C PRO A 45 0.59 -3.30 -8.31
N LEU A 46 1.65 -3.46 -9.12
CA LEU A 46 2.34 -2.36 -9.79
C LEU A 46 1.64 -2.09 -11.12
N VAL A 47 0.38 -1.67 -11.05
CA VAL A 47 -0.33 -1.31 -12.27
C VAL A 47 0.12 0.09 -12.67
N SER A 48 0.63 0.20 -13.89
CA SER A 48 0.99 1.47 -14.53
C SER A 48 -0.27 2.23 -14.97
N ASP A 49 -1.25 2.39 -14.08
CA ASP A 49 -2.47 3.15 -14.37
C ASP A 49 -2.36 4.55 -13.74
N PRO A 50 -2.29 5.62 -14.56
CA PRO A 50 -2.32 6.99 -14.07
C PRO A 50 -3.53 7.32 -13.18
N ALA A 51 -4.66 6.60 -13.35
CA ALA A 51 -5.84 6.74 -12.51
C ALA A 51 -5.65 6.20 -11.07
N LEU A 52 -4.63 5.37 -10.86
CA LEU A 52 -4.23 4.86 -9.53
C LEU A 52 -3.15 5.72 -8.86
N ALA A 53 -2.74 6.83 -9.48
CA ALA A 53 -1.84 7.79 -8.87
C ALA A 53 -2.62 8.70 -7.91
N SER A 54 -2.21 8.74 -6.65
CA SER A 54 -2.66 9.79 -5.73
C SER A 54 -1.73 10.99 -5.87
N PRO A 55 -2.22 12.23 -6.02
CA PRO A 55 -1.38 13.39 -6.30
C PRO A 55 -0.43 13.77 -5.15
N TYR A 56 -0.73 13.36 -3.91
CA TYR A 56 -0.03 13.87 -2.72
C TYR A 56 0.53 12.79 -1.80
N GLU A 57 -0.06 11.59 -1.73
CA GLU A 57 0.27 10.61 -0.69
C GLU A 57 -0.01 9.15 -1.06
N VAL A 58 0.58 8.21 -0.31
CA VAL A 58 0.20 6.80 -0.39
C VAL A 58 -1.11 6.58 0.36
N SER A 59 -2.10 6.05 -0.34
CA SER A 59 -3.44 5.71 0.18
C SER A 59 -3.64 4.20 0.05
N LEU A 60 -3.70 3.48 1.16
CA LEU A 60 -4.05 2.05 1.16
C LEU A 60 -5.58 1.91 1.05
N GLY A 61 -6.02 1.27 -0.03
CA GLY A 61 -7.43 1.03 -0.32
C GLY A 61 -7.93 -0.31 0.18
N LEU A 62 -9.21 -0.59 -0.07
CA LEU A 62 -9.90 -1.79 0.37
C LEU A 62 -9.26 -3.09 -0.16
N ASP A 63 -8.69 -3.04 -1.35
CA ASP A 63 -7.96 -4.13 -2.00
C ASP A 63 -6.86 -4.74 -1.12
N LEU A 64 -6.16 -3.90 -0.34
CA LEU A 64 -5.13 -4.30 0.61
C LEU A 64 -5.67 -4.39 2.04
N LEU A 65 -6.50 -3.42 2.45
CA LEU A 65 -7.01 -3.36 3.82
C LEU A 65 -7.80 -4.62 4.20
N ARG A 66 -8.51 -5.27 3.27
CA ARG A 66 -9.22 -6.53 3.52
C ARG A 66 -8.32 -7.71 3.91
N HIS A 67 -7.03 -7.63 3.60
CA HIS A 67 -6.04 -8.65 3.97
C HIS A 67 -5.30 -8.29 5.28
N MET A 68 -5.70 -7.19 5.91
CA MET A 68 -5.08 -6.66 7.11
C MET A 68 -6.09 -6.57 8.23
N ARG A 69 -5.63 -6.79 9.45
CA ARG A 69 -6.30 -6.37 10.66
C ARG A 69 -5.65 -5.08 11.12
N LEU A 70 -6.41 -4.00 11.00
CA LEU A 70 -6.05 -2.68 11.52
C LEU A 70 -6.62 -2.53 12.94
N VAL A 71 -5.76 -2.26 13.91
CA VAL A 71 -6.14 -1.90 15.28
C VAL A 71 -5.84 -0.42 15.45
N LEU A 72 -6.88 0.39 15.69
CA LEU A 72 -6.76 1.82 15.95
C LEU A 72 -7.01 2.06 17.43
N ASP A 73 -5.98 2.48 18.15
CA ASP A 73 -6.11 2.92 19.53
C ASP A 73 -6.16 4.45 19.57
N PHE A 74 -7.38 4.98 19.60
CA PHE A 74 -7.63 6.42 19.69
C PHE A 74 -7.25 7.02 21.06
N THR A 75 -7.00 6.20 22.09
CA THR A 75 -6.59 6.69 23.41
C THR A 75 -5.11 7.04 23.46
N THR A 76 -4.28 6.28 22.74
CA THR A 76 -2.84 6.51 22.65
C THR A 76 -2.42 7.18 21.34
N GLY A 77 -3.32 7.25 20.36
CA GLY A 77 -2.99 7.67 18.99
C GLY A 77 -2.17 6.63 18.22
N ASN A 78 -1.98 5.44 18.80
CA ASN A 78 -1.25 4.37 18.17
C ASN A 78 -2.15 3.58 17.21
N TRP A 79 -1.51 3.00 16.21
CA TRP A 79 -2.16 2.08 15.29
C TRP A 79 -1.24 0.90 15.01
N GLU A 80 -1.83 -0.28 14.90
CA GLU A 80 -1.12 -1.53 14.62
C GLU A 80 -1.76 -2.24 13.42
N PHE A 81 -0.90 -2.90 12.65
CA PHE A 81 -1.30 -3.74 11.53
C PHE A 81 -0.87 -5.18 11.78
N HIS A 82 -1.78 -6.10 11.49
CA HIS A 82 -1.48 -7.52 11.43
C HIS A 82 -1.97 -8.07 10.09
N ILE A 83 -1.10 -8.76 9.37
CA ILE A 83 -1.54 -9.64 8.28
C ILE A 83 -1.76 -10.99 8.94
N PRO A 84 -2.98 -11.55 8.95
CA PRO A 84 -3.18 -12.92 9.41
C PRO A 84 -2.27 -13.82 8.56
N SER A 85 -1.30 -14.46 9.19
CA SER A 85 -0.48 -15.46 8.51
C SER A 85 -1.42 -16.61 8.14
N GLY A 86 -1.85 -16.65 6.87
CA GLY A 86 -2.60 -17.77 6.32
C GLY A 86 -1.77 -19.04 6.48
N ARG A 87 -2.39 -20.06 7.07
CA ARG A 87 -1.93 -21.44 6.93
C ARG A 87 -2.08 -21.89 5.48
#